data_AF-A0A7S3EQ06-F1
#
_entry.id   AF-A0A7S3EQ06-F1
#
_cell.length_a   1.000
_cell.length_b   1.000
_cell.length_c   1.000
_cell.angle_alpha   90.00
_cell.angle_beta   90.00
_cell.angle_gamma   90.00
#
_symmetry.space_group_name_H-M   'P 1'
#
loop_
_entity.id
_entity.type
_entity.pdbx_description
1 polymer ?
#
loop_
_entity_poly.entity_id
_entity_poly.type
_entity_poly.pdbx_seq_one_letter_code
_entity_poly.pdbx_strand_id
1 'polypeptide(L)'
;AAGQLQKLQPANLGVAGPICAEGKTSILTHDFTHRTHLQIFSFYYPPIFSDWWMDDWISEVYGKRRTIKGPFRVSHMIGHQGTRYEVDRAHEARLATELATGRQRVQDWLSRQNT
;
A
#
# COMPACT_ATOMS: atom_id res chain seq x y z
N ALA A 1 14.31 3.47 1.14
CA ALA A 1 12.92 3.49 0.63
C ALA A 1 12.45 4.91 0.26
N ALA A 2 12.50 5.88 1.18
CA ALA A 2 12.00 7.26 0.95
C ALA A 2 12.57 7.98 -0.29
N GLY A 3 13.89 7.89 -0.55
CA GLY A 3 14.51 8.53 -1.72
C GLY A 3 14.08 7.97 -3.08
N GLN A 4 13.40 6.81 -3.14
CA GLN A 4 12.85 6.29 -4.40
C GLN A 4 11.53 6.98 -4.76
N LEU A 5 10.71 7.34 -3.76
CA LEU A 5 9.45 8.03 -4.01
C LEU A 5 9.67 9.45 -4.55
N GLN A 6 10.76 10.12 -4.15
CA GLN A 6 11.12 11.44 -4.67
C GLN A 6 11.36 11.45 -6.20
N LYS A 7 11.72 10.30 -6.78
CA LYS A 7 11.99 10.16 -8.22
C LYS A 7 10.73 9.93 -9.07
N LEU A 8 9.58 9.72 -8.42
CA LEU A 8 8.31 9.53 -9.11
C LEU A 8 7.78 10.84 -9.70
N GLN A 9 6.79 10.72 -10.58
CA GLN A 9 6.06 11.86 -11.12
C GLN A 9 4.56 11.73 -10.75
N PRO A 10 4.03 12.66 -9.93
CA PRO A 10 4.74 13.69 -9.17
C PRO A 10 5.63 13.11 -8.06
N ALA A 11 6.62 13.89 -7.63
CA ALA A 11 7.56 13.47 -6.59
C ALA A 11 6.83 13.15 -5.29
N ASN A 12 7.31 12.11 -4.60
CA ASN A 12 6.79 11.65 -3.32
C ASN A 12 5.34 11.12 -3.32
N LEU A 13 4.77 10.83 -4.49
CA LEU A 13 3.46 10.19 -4.62
C LEU A 13 3.60 8.70 -4.95
N GLY A 14 3.40 7.85 -3.95
CA GLY A 14 3.39 6.40 -4.13
C GLY A 14 3.72 5.65 -2.86
N VAL A 15 4.02 4.37 -3.04
CA VAL A 15 4.44 3.44 -1.99
C VAL A 15 5.70 2.69 -2.42
N ALA A 16 6.59 2.41 -1.46
CA ALA A 16 7.76 1.58 -1.69
C ALA A 16 7.91 0.54 -0.58
N GLY A 17 8.38 -0.67 -0.90
CA GLY A 17 8.66 -1.72 0.07
C GLY A 17 9.78 -2.66 -0.37
N PRO A 18 10.26 -3.56 0.49
CA PRO A 18 11.25 -4.57 0.12
C PRO A 18 10.66 -5.62 -0.83
N ILE A 19 11.54 -6.42 -1.42
CA ILE A 19 11.14 -7.70 -2.01
C ILE A 19 10.95 -8.69 -0.85
N CYS A 20 9.77 -9.26 -0.71
CA CYS A 20 9.54 -10.43 0.14
C CYS A 20 9.44 -11.66 -0.77
N ALA A 21 10.24 -12.69 -0.51
CA ALA A 21 10.23 -13.92 -1.29
C ALA A 21 9.36 -15.03 -0.67
N GLU A 22 8.64 -14.69 0.39
CA GLU A 22 7.84 -15.59 1.20
C GLU A 22 6.39 -15.09 1.23
N GLY A 23 5.43 -16.01 1.30
CA GLY A 23 4.00 -15.66 1.22
C GLY A 23 3.60 -15.10 -0.16
N LYS A 24 2.74 -14.08 -0.17
CA LYS A 24 2.21 -13.46 -1.40
C LYS A 24 3.22 -12.46 -1.97
N THR A 25 4.15 -12.96 -2.79
CA THR A 25 5.26 -12.18 -3.35
C THR A 25 4.85 -11.06 -4.31
N SER A 26 3.59 -11.04 -4.78
CA SER A 26 3.06 -10.01 -5.66
C SER A 26 2.75 -8.70 -4.93
N ILE A 27 2.45 -8.74 -3.63
CA ILE A 27 2.14 -7.56 -2.80
C ILE A 27 3.36 -7.06 -2.02
N LEU A 28 3.20 -5.93 -1.35
CA LEU A 28 4.11 -5.40 -0.34
C LEU A 28 3.57 -5.83 1.03
N THR A 29 4.31 -6.68 1.73
CA THR A 29 4.01 -7.03 3.14
C THR A 29 4.65 -6.06 4.13
N HIS A 30 5.53 -5.21 3.63
CA HIS A 30 6.13 -4.09 4.33
C HIS A 30 6.13 -2.93 3.37
N ASP A 31 5.63 -1.78 3.79
CA ASP A 31 5.52 -0.63 2.93
C ASP A 31 5.94 0.65 3.64
N PHE A 32 6.33 1.63 2.83
CA PHE A 32 6.78 2.94 3.24
C PHE A 32 6.22 3.96 2.27
N THR A 33 5.54 4.96 2.82
CA THR A 33 5.01 6.09 2.06
C THR A 33 5.63 7.41 2.52
N HIS A 34 5.51 8.46 1.71
CA HIS A 34 5.81 9.83 2.14
C HIS A 34 4.57 10.45 2.82
N ARG A 35 4.75 11.54 3.61
CA ARG A 35 3.64 12.25 4.27
C ARG A 35 2.49 12.68 3.33
N THR A 36 2.74 12.78 2.03
CA THR A 36 1.73 13.00 0.99
C THR A 36 0.62 11.97 1.05
N HIS A 37 0.91 10.72 1.43
CA HIS A 37 -0.10 9.69 1.65
C HIS A 37 -1.16 10.13 2.65
N LEU A 38 -0.75 10.63 3.82
CA LEU A 38 -1.68 11.11 4.85
C LEU A 38 -2.43 12.38 4.44
N GLN A 39 -1.86 13.20 3.55
CA GLN A 39 -2.58 14.34 2.97
C GLN A 39 -3.73 13.89 2.05
N ILE A 40 -3.62 12.72 1.42
CA ILE A 40 -4.65 12.17 0.51
C ILE A 40 -5.70 11.38 1.30
N PHE A 41 -5.26 10.55 2.26
CA PHE A 41 -6.13 9.55 2.88
C PHE A 41 -6.51 9.81 4.33
N SER A 42 -5.83 10.73 5.02
CA SER A 42 -5.95 11.02 6.46
C SER A 42 -5.55 9.87 7.40
N PHE A 43 -5.69 8.62 6.98
CA PHE A 43 -5.23 7.40 7.65
C PHE A 43 -4.19 6.68 6.78
N TYR A 44 -3.32 5.89 7.42
CA TYR A 44 -2.30 5.11 6.70
C TYR A 44 -2.92 3.90 5.96
N TYR A 45 -3.96 3.31 6.56
CA TYR A 45 -4.79 2.29 5.93
C TYR A 45 -6.26 2.67 6.12
N PRO A 46 -7.16 2.21 5.23
CA PRO A 46 -8.59 2.30 5.48
C PRO A 46 -8.95 1.70 6.84
N PRO A 47 -9.61 2.45 7.76
CA PRO A 47 -9.93 1.97 9.10
C PRO A 47 -10.80 0.71 9.16
N ILE A 48 -11.38 0.31 8.02
CA ILE A 48 -12.22 -0.88 7.88
C ILE A 48 -11.41 -2.19 7.83
N PHE A 49 -10.11 -2.12 7.53
CA PHE A 49 -9.25 -3.31 7.53
C PHE A 49 -8.59 -3.50 8.89
N SER A 50 -8.75 -4.71 9.44
CA SER A 50 -8.11 -5.15 10.69
C SER A 50 -7.11 -6.29 10.48
N ASP A 51 -6.90 -6.70 9.22
CA ASP A 51 -6.15 -7.88 8.83
C ASP A 51 -5.30 -7.59 7.56
N TRP A 52 -4.72 -8.65 6.99
CA TRP A 52 -3.85 -8.63 5.81
C TRP A 52 -4.42 -7.96 4.55
N TRP A 53 -5.73 -7.64 4.48
CA TRP A 53 -6.30 -6.90 3.36
C TRP A 53 -5.69 -5.50 3.20
N MET A 54 -5.06 -4.95 4.25
CA MET A 54 -4.30 -3.70 4.15
C MET A 54 -3.07 -3.80 3.24
N ASP A 55 -2.39 -4.95 3.21
CA ASP A 55 -1.23 -5.18 2.35
C ASP A 55 -1.65 -5.20 0.87
N ASP A 56 -2.79 -5.84 0.59
CA ASP A 56 -3.41 -5.82 -0.74
C ASP A 56 -3.79 -4.40 -1.16
N TRP A 57 -4.47 -3.66 -0.28
CA TRP A 57 -4.92 -2.30 -0.58
C TRP A 57 -3.74 -1.38 -0.91
N ILE A 58 -2.71 -1.33 -0.04
CA ILE A 58 -1.59 -0.41 -0.24
C ILE A 58 -0.76 -0.76 -1.48
N SER A 59 -0.66 -2.05 -1.80
CA SER A 59 0.04 -2.55 -3.00
C SER A 59 -0.63 -2.13 -4.31
N GLU A 60 -1.91 -1.76 -4.26
CA GLU A 60 -2.72 -1.52 -5.45
C GLU A 60 -3.26 -0.10 -5.58
N VAL A 61 -3.45 0.63 -4.49
CA VAL A 61 -4.14 1.93 -4.50
C VAL A 61 -3.45 2.98 -5.36
N TYR A 62 -2.12 2.96 -5.41
CA TYR A 62 -1.30 3.87 -6.23
C TYR A 62 -1.09 3.39 -7.68
N GLY A 63 -1.44 2.14 -7.96
CA GLY A 63 -1.18 1.47 -9.23
C GLY A 63 0.31 1.14 -9.46
N LYS A 64 0.58 0.33 -10.49
CA LYS A 64 1.91 -0.23 -10.78
C LYS A 64 3.02 0.81 -10.96
N ARG A 65 2.71 1.97 -11.55
CA ARG A 65 3.70 3.03 -11.82
C ARG A 65 4.22 3.74 -10.57
N ARG A 66 3.49 3.67 -9.46
CA ARG A 66 3.79 4.36 -8.20
C ARG A 66 3.94 3.38 -7.03
N THR A 67 4.15 2.11 -7.35
CA THR A 67 4.41 1.03 -6.39
C THR A 67 5.80 0.48 -6.68
N ILE A 68 6.74 0.72 -5.76
CA ILE A 68 8.16 0.40 -5.97
C ILE A 68 8.56 -0.76 -5.05
N LYS A 69 9.11 -1.83 -5.62
CA LYS A 69 9.87 -2.83 -4.86
C LYS A 69 11.35 -2.46 -4.88
N GLY A 70 11.88 -2.12 -3.71
CA GLY A 70 13.29 -1.78 -3.52
C GLY A 70 14.21 -3.00 -3.63
N PRO A 71 15.53 -2.79 -3.77
CA PRO A 71 16.49 -3.87 -4.03
C PRO A 71 16.80 -4.75 -2.81
N PHE A 72 16.30 -4.39 -1.62
CA PHE A 72 16.58 -5.11 -0.38
C PHE A 72 15.48 -6.14 -0.11
N ARG A 73 15.90 -7.30 0.39
CA ARG A 73 15.03 -8.45 0.66
C ARG A 73 14.78 -8.58 2.17
N VAL A 74 13.53 -8.87 2.52
CA VAL A 74 13.13 -9.21 3.90
C VAL A 74 12.60 -10.65 3.90
N SER A 75 12.89 -11.38 4.98
CA SER A 75 12.33 -12.70 5.27
C SER A 75 11.35 -12.57 6.44
N HIS A 76 10.15 -13.10 6.26
CA HIS A 76 9.12 -13.24 7.28
C HIS A 76 9.47 -14.40 8.21
N MET A 77 9.86 -14.09 9.44
CA MET A 77 10.02 -15.09 10.50
C MET A 77 8.67 -15.49 11.11
N ILE A 78 7.78 -16.09 10.31
CA ILE A 78 6.44 -16.51 10.72
C ILE A 78 6.39 -17.89 11.40
N GLY A 79 7.49 -18.65 11.36
CA GLY A 79 7.55 -20.04 11.83
C GLY A 79 7.27 -20.28 13.32
N HIS A 80 7.21 -19.22 14.15
CA HIS A 80 7.05 -19.34 15.61
C HIS A 80 5.74 -18.76 16.18
N GLN A 81 4.89 -18.10 15.40
CA GLN A 81 3.82 -17.24 15.96
C GLN A 81 2.38 -17.55 15.50
N GLY A 82 2.14 -18.61 14.71
CA GLY A 82 0.79 -18.97 14.25
C GLY A 82 0.10 -17.85 13.46
N THR A 83 -1.22 -17.96 13.29
CA THR A 83 -2.04 -16.92 12.64
C THR A 83 -2.49 -15.90 13.70
N ARG A 84 -2.03 -14.65 13.60
CA ARG A 84 -2.32 -13.60 14.60
C ARG A 84 -3.75 -13.05 14.53
N TYR A 85 -4.42 -13.18 13.38
CA TYR A 85 -5.75 -12.61 13.14
C TYR A 85 -6.67 -13.65 12.50
N GLU A 86 -7.96 -13.59 12.84
CA GLU A 86 -9.01 -14.26 12.06
C GLU A 86 -9.23 -13.47 10.77
N VAL A 87 -9.26 -14.16 9.63
CA VAL A 87 -9.45 -13.53 8.32
C VAL A 87 -10.95 -13.39 8.06
N ASP A 88 -11.42 -12.15 7.92
CA ASP A 88 -12.78 -11.90 7.46
C ASP A 88 -12.79 -11.91 5.92
N ARG A 89 -13.38 -12.95 5.32
CA ARG A 89 -13.52 -13.03 3.86
C ARG A 89 -14.56 -12.06 3.30
N ALA A 90 -15.46 -11.51 4.12
CA ALA A 90 -16.38 -10.46 3.68
C ALA A 90 -15.65 -9.16 3.33
N HIS A 91 -14.40 -8.99 3.77
CA HIS A 91 -13.55 -7.86 3.41
C HIS A 91 -13.07 -7.87 1.95
N GLU A 92 -13.20 -8.98 1.21
CA GLU A 92 -12.87 -9.01 -0.22
C GLU A 92 -13.72 -8.00 -1.02
N ALA A 93 -15.03 -7.97 -0.76
CA ALA A 93 -15.94 -6.98 -1.39
C ALA A 93 -15.62 -5.54 -0.95
N ARG A 94 -15.12 -5.37 0.28
CA ARG A 94 -14.70 -4.07 0.80
C ARG A 94 -13.40 -3.59 0.17
N LEU A 95 -12.47 -4.50 -0.12
CA LEU A 95 -11.21 -4.18 -0.81
C LEU A 95 -11.46 -3.49 -2.15
N ALA A 96 -12.36 -4.04 -2.98
CA ALA A 96 -12.68 -3.44 -4.27
C ALA A 96 -13.22 -2.00 -4.13
N THR A 97 -14.11 -1.79 -3.14
CA THR A 97 -14.70 -0.48 -2.86
C THR A 97 -13.67 0.53 -2.34
N GLU A 98 -12.81 0.11 -1.41
CA GLU A 98 -11.74 0.95 -0.85
C GLU A 98 -10.64 1.25 -1.88
N LEU A 99 -10.36 0.34 -2.81
CA LEU A 99 -9.45 0.59 -3.92
C LEU A 99 -10.02 1.61 -4.91
N ALA A 100 -11.30 1.48 -5.27
CA ALA A 100 -11.97 2.46 -6.14
C ALA A 100 -11.96 3.85 -5.51
N THR A 101 -12.38 3.94 -4.24
CA THR A 101 -12.39 5.19 -3.46
C THR A 101 -10.99 5.76 -3.32
N GLY A 102 -10.01 4.93 -2.97
CA GLY A 102 -8.63 5.35 -2.79
C GLY A 102 -8.00 5.88 -4.08
N ARG A 103 -8.22 5.19 -5.21
CA ARG A 103 -7.76 5.62 -6.53
C ARG A 103 -8.39 6.95 -6.94
N GLN A 104 -9.67 7.16 -6.65
CA GLN A 104 -10.34 8.44 -6.92
C GLN A 104 -9.68 9.58 -6.13
N ARG A 105 -9.41 9.39 -4.83
CA ARG A 105 -8.73 10.41 -4.01
C ARG A 105 -7.33 10.76 -4.55
N VAL A 106 -6.59 9.78 -5.06
CA VAL A 106 -5.30 10.03 -5.72
C VAL A 106 -5.46 10.88 -6.98
N GLN A 107 -6.48 10.60 -7.81
CA GLN A 107 -6.76 11.42 -9.00
C GLN A 107 -7.19 12.84 -8.65
N ASP A 108 -8.05 13.00 -7.63
CA ASP A 108 -8.49 14.31 -7.16
C ASP A 108 -7.32 15.13 -6.59
N TRP A 109 -6.38 14.48 -5.91
CA TRP A 109 -5.17 15.14 -5.45
C TRP A 109 -4.28 15.56 -6.63
N LEU A 110 -4.11 14.70 -7.64
CA LEU A 110 -3.34 15.00 -8.86
C LEU A 110 -3.92 16.17 -9.65
N SER A 111 -5.24 16.26 -9.80
CA SER A 111 -5.89 17.34 -10.55
C SER A 111 -5.68 18.71 -9.90
N ARG A 112 -5.71 18.77 -8.55
CA ARG A 112 -5.45 19.99 -7.77
C ARG A 112 -4.01 20.49 -7.86
N GLN A 113 -3.04 19.63 -8.19
CA GLN A 113 -1.64 20.04 -8.35
C GLN A 113 -1.33 20.58 -9.76
N ASN A 114 -2.22 20.33 -10.74
CA ASN A 114 -2.08 20.79 -12.12
C ASN A 114 -2.89 22.06 -12.42
N THR A 115 -3.57 22.63 -11.41
CA THR A 115 -4.28 23.91 -11.46
C THR A 115 -3.44 24.96 -10.76
#